data_AF-A0A315BIT6-F1
#
_entry.id   AF-A0A315BIT6-F1
#
_cell.length_a   1.000
_cell.length_b   1.000
_cell.length_c   1.000
_cell.angle_alpha   90.00
_cell.angle_beta   90.00
_cell.angle_gamma   90.00
#
_symmetry.space_group_name_H-M   'P 1'
#
loop_
_entity.id
_entity.type
_entity.pdbx_description
1 polymer ?
#
loop_
_entity_poly.entity_id
_entity_poly.type
_entity_poly.pdbx_seq_one_letter_code
_entity_poly.pdbx_strand_id
1 'polypeptide(L)'
;MSAALDTLTRMNNTLTACVQGTVSQNVLIQQWRSDAALLALPEKFGVVLGNLLDRLESSALFSEESCSFSQKDLLDSLQMWLEKAQQASR
;
A
#
# COMPACT_ATOMS: atom_id res chain seq x y z
N MET A 1 -1.72 2.56 -22.58
CA MET A 1 -1.96 2.65 -21.13
C MET A 1 -1.48 4.00 -20.64
N SER A 2 -2.18 4.63 -19.71
CA SER A 2 -1.70 5.84 -19.05
C SER A 2 -0.66 5.47 -17.99
N ALA A 3 0.42 6.24 -17.88
CA ALA A 3 1.52 5.97 -16.95
C ALA A 3 1.07 5.83 -15.48
N ALA A 4 -0.03 6.50 -15.09
CA ALA A 4 -0.65 6.36 -13.78
C ALA A 4 -1.29 4.96 -13.57
N LEU A 5 -1.97 4.41 -14.57
CA LEU A 5 -2.56 3.07 -14.50
C LEU A 5 -1.48 1.97 -14.46
N ASP A 6 -0.39 2.16 -15.20
CA ASP A 6 0.77 1.24 -15.14
C ASP A 6 1.39 1.25 -13.73
N THR A 7 1.49 2.44 -13.11
CA THR A 7 2.00 2.61 -11.74
C THR A 7 1.08 1.93 -10.71
N LEU A 8 -0.23 2.16 -10.80
CA LEU A 8 -1.21 1.50 -9.92
C LEU A 8 -1.22 -0.03 -10.10
N THR A 9 -0.98 -0.51 -11.32
CA THR A 9 -0.86 -1.96 -11.59
C THR A 9 0.38 -2.55 -10.89
N ARG A 10 1.53 -1.86 -10.95
CA ARG A 10 2.73 -2.29 -10.22
C ARG A 10 2.50 -2.32 -8.71
N MET A 11 1.87 -1.29 -8.15
CA MET A 11 1.50 -1.24 -6.73
C MET A 11 0.62 -2.43 -6.33
N ASN A 12 -0.39 -2.77 -7.14
CA ASN A 12 -1.26 -3.93 -6.91
C ASN A 12 -0.49 -5.26 -6.90
N ASN A 13 0.44 -5.44 -7.85
CA ASN A 13 1.22 -6.65 -7.97
C ASN A 13 2.11 -6.87 -6.74
N THR A 14 2.77 -5.81 -6.25
CA THR A 14 3.60 -5.90 -5.04
C THR A 14 2.76 -6.17 -3.80
N LEU A 15 1.56 -5.57 -3.68
CA LEU A 15 0.64 -5.87 -2.58
C LEU A 15 0.21 -7.33 -2.58
N THR A 16 -0.15 -7.86 -3.75
CA THR A 16 -0.52 -9.27 -3.91
C THR A 16 0.64 -10.20 -3.54
N ALA A 17 1.86 -9.89 -3.99
CA ALA A 17 3.05 -10.65 -3.63
C ALA A 17 3.37 -10.56 -2.12
N CYS A 18 3.13 -9.42 -1.49
CA CYS A 18 3.30 -9.26 -0.04
C CYS A 18 2.28 -10.10 0.74
N VAL A 19 1.01 -10.12 0.31
CA VAL A 19 -0.04 -10.95 0.92
C VAL A 19 0.27 -12.45 0.77
N GLN A 20 0.90 -12.85 -0.34
CA GLN A 20 1.34 -14.22 -0.58
C GLN A 20 2.63 -14.60 0.16
N GLY A 21 3.29 -13.64 0.84
CA GLY A 21 4.56 -13.86 1.53
C GLY A 21 5.78 -13.96 0.59
N THR A 22 5.62 -13.70 -0.70
CA THR A 22 6.71 -13.70 -1.69
C THR A 22 7.54 -12.42 -1.65
N VAL A 23 6.99 -11.33 -1.12
CA VAL A 23 7.65 -10.04 -0.92
C VAL A 23 7.51 -9.62 0.54
N SER A 24 8.56 -9.04 1.13
CA SER A 24 8.50 -8.52 2.49
C SER A 24 7.74 -7.19 2.56
N GLN A 25 7.13 -6.91 3.71
CA GLN A 25 6.41 -5.65 3.94
C GLN A 25 7.30 -4.42 3.74
N ASN A 26 8.59 -4.50 4.06
CA ASN A 26 9.54 -3.40 3.83
C ASN A 26 9.68 -3.07 2.33
N VAL A 27 9.82 -4.09 1.48
CA VAL A 27 9.89 -3.89 0.02
C VAL A 27 8.58 -3.28 -0.51
N LEU A 28 7.43 -3.75 -0.03
CA LEU A 28 6.13 -3.16 -0.35
C LEU A 28 6.09 -1.67 0.01
N ILE A 29 6.46 -1.31 1.24
CA ILE A 29 6.42 0.06 1.75
C ILE A 29 7.31 0.99 0.91
N GLN A 30 8.55 0.59 0.64
CA GLN A 30 9.50 1.41 -0.13
C GLN A 30 9.02 1.63 -1.57
N GLN A 31 8.51 0.58 -2.21
CA GLN A 31 7.99 0.67 -3.57
C GLN A 31 6.72 1.53 -3.62
N TRP A 32 5.80 1.38 -2.67
CA TRP A 32 4.57 2.17 -2.60
C TRP A 32 4.83 3.65 -2.33
N ARG A 33 5.79 4.00 -1.44
CA ARG A 33 6.20 5.40 -1.23
C ARG A 33 6.75 6.03 -2.52
N SER A 34 7.55 5.28 -3.28
CA SER A 34 8.16 5.75 -4.52
C SER A 34 7.14 5.90 -5.66
N ASP A 35 6.30 4.89 -5.86
CA ASP A 35 5.30 4.90 -6.95
C ASP A 35 4.17 5.90 -6.68
N ALA A 36 3.76 6.10 -5.42
CA ALA A 36 2.74 7.09 -5.10
C ALA A 36 3.16 8.53 -5.43
N ALA A 37 4.46 8.84 -5.38
CA ALA A 37 4.99 10.15 -5.77
C ALA A 37 4.85 10.43 -7.29
N LEU A 38 4.65 9.38 -8.10
CA LEU A 38 4.43 9.50 -9.55
C LEU A 38 2.96 9.71 -9.91
N LEU A 39 2.05 9.59 -8.94
CA LEU A 39 0.62 9.71 -9.16
C LEU A 39 0.17 11.16 -8.90
N ALA A 40 -0.53 11.76 -9.86
CA ALA A 40 -1.14 13.09 -9.71
C ALA A 40 -2.46 13.03 -8.92
N LEU A 41 -2.43 12.44 -7.72
CA LEU A 41 -3.61 12.29 -6.85
C LEU A 41 -3.80 13.52 -5.94
N PRO A 42 -5.04 13.80 -5.48
CA PRO A 42 -5.29 14.81 -4.47
C PRO A 42 -4.49 14.54 -3.17
N GLU A 43 -4.01 15.60 -2.52
CA GLU A 43 -3.11 15.55 -1.34
C GLU A 43 -3.58 14.58 -0.23
N LYS A 44 -4.89 14.52 0.01
CA LYS A 44 -5.50 13.60 0.99
C LYS A 44 -5.12 12.13 0.80
N PHE A 45 -4.86 11.69 -0.44
CA PHE A 45 -4.42 10.33 -0.73
C PHE A 45 -3.02 10.07 -0.16
N GLY A 46 -2.10 11.02 -0.27
CA GLY A 46 -0.76 10.93 0.30
C GLY A 46 -0.78 10.87 1.83
N VAL A 47 -1.65 11.66 2.47
CA VAL A 47 -1.84 11.64 3.93
C VAL A 47 -2.35 10.27 4.40
N VAL A 48 -3.41 9.74 3.78
CA VAL A 48 -3.97 8.43 4.16
C VAL A 48 -2.95 7.32 3.90
N LEU A 49 -2.30 7.33 2.74
CA LEU A 49 -1.29 6.33 2.39
C LEU A 49 -0.13 6.34 3.38
N GLY A 50 0.40 7.52 3.72
CA GLY A 50 1.50 7.66 4.67
C GLY A 50 1.17 7.05 6.03
N ASN A 51 -0.03 7.32 6.55
CA ASN A 51 -0.49 6.74 7.82
C ASN A 51 -0.62 5.21 7.76
N LEU A 52 -1.10 4.65 6.64
CA LEU A 52 -1.20 3.20 6.47
C LEU A 52 0.18 2.54 6.40
N LEU A 53 1.12 3.12 5.65
CA LEU A 53 2.47 2.59 5.49
C LEU A 53 3.29 2.69 6.79
N ASP A 54 3.14 3.77 7.55
CA ASP A 54 3.78 3.94 8.87
C ASP A 54 3.32 2.88 9.87
N ARG A 55 2.00 2.63 9.96
CA ARG A 55 1.44 1.57 10.79
C ARG A 55 1.92 0.18 10.35
N LEU A 56 2.01 -0.05 9.04
CA LEU A 56 2.51 -1.32 8.51
C LEU A 56 3.98 -1.54 8.87
N GLU A 57 4.81 -0.50 8.71
CA GLU A 57 6.23 -0.50 9.07
C GLU A 57 6.42 -0.78 10.57
N SER A 58 5.64 -0.14 11.43
CA SER A 58 5.67 -0.39 12.87
C SER A 58 5.18 -1.80 13.20
N SER A 59 4.15 -2.31 12.54
CA SER A 59 3.62 -3.66 12.81
C SER A 59 4.59 -4.78 12.42
N ALA A 60 5.51 -4.51 11.49
CA ALA A 60 6.58 -5.43 11.11
C ALA A 60 7.64 -5.59 12.22
N LEU A 61 7.78 -4.60 13.11
CA LEU A 61 8.77 -4.58 14.19
C LEU A 61 8.30 -5.31 15.46
N PHE A 62 7.00 -5.57 15.60
CA PHE A 62 6.41 -6.25 16.76
C PHE A 62 5.81 -7.60 16.34
N SER A 63 6.49 -8.70 16.66
CA SER A 63 6.07 -10.07 16.30
C SER A 63 5.18 -10.78 17.34
N GLU A 64 4.82 -10.13 18.45
CA GLU A 64 4.07 -10.78 19.53
C GLU A 64 2.54 -10.70 19.30
N GLU A 65 2.02 -11.72 18.62
CA GLU A 65 0.76 -12.43 18.91
C GLU A 65 -0.34 -11.64 19.65
N SER A 66 -0.87 -10.57 19.04
CA SER A 66 -2.11 -9.94 19.48
C SER A 66 -3.23 -10.29 18.51
N CYS A 67 -4.03 -11.29 18.88
CA CYS A 67 -5.15 -11.84 18.10
C CYS A 67 -6.07 -10.76 17.49
N SER A 68 -6.26 -10.89 16.18
CA SER A 68 -7.32 -10.33 15.32
C SER A 68 -7.18 -8.91 14.76
N PHE A 69 -6.19 -8.11 15.11
CA PHE A 69 -6.03 -6.79 14.49
C PHE A 69 -4.57 -6.34 14.49
N SER A 70 -3.90 -6.32 13.33
CA SER A 70 -2.71 -5.46 13.15
C SER A 70 -2.16 -5.40 11.73
N GLN A 71 -2.12 -6.50 10.97
CA GLN A 71 -1.46 -6.52 9.65
C GLN A 71 -2.39 -6.78 8.47
N LYS A 72 -3.32 -7.74 8.61
CA LYS A 72 -4.27 -8.07 7.54
C LYS A 72 -5.21 -6.91 7.22
N ASP A 73 -5.74 -6.22 8.25
CA ASP A 73 -6.58 -5.03 8.08
C ASP A 73 -5.82 -3.85 7.44
N LEU A 74 -4.51 -3.72 7.70
CA LEU A 74 -3.69 -2.72 7.03
C LEU A 74 -3.51 -3.03 5.55
N LEU A 75 -3.27 -4.29 5.21
CA LEU A 75 -3.17 -4.73 3.81
C LEU A 75 -4.50 -4.57 3.07
N ASP A 76 -5.63 -4.84 3.72
CA ASP A 76 -6.98 -4.58 3.17
C ASP A 76 -7.24 -3.08 2.96
N SER A 77 -6.83 -2.25 3.93
CA SER A 77 -6.92 -0.79 3.82
C SER A 77 -6.07 -0.25 2.66
N LEU A 78 -4.90 -0.85 2.39
CA LEU A 78 -4.07 -0.52 1.23
C LEU A 78 -4.74 -0.93 -0.09
N GLN A 79 -5.43 -2.08 -0.12
CA GLN A 79 -6.23 -2.50 -1.27
C GLN A 79 -7.36 -1.49 -1.54
N MET A 80 -8.09 -1.07 -0.50
CA MET A 80 -9.15 -0.07 -0.64
C MET A 80 -8.61 1.29 -1.11
N TRP A 81 -7.45 1.71 -0.59
CA TRP A 81 -6.79 2.93 -1.06
C TRP A 81 -6.48 2.85 -2.56
N LEU A 82 -5.96 1.70 -3.02
CA LEU A 82 -5.61 1.47 -4.43
C LEU A 82 -6.85 1.56 -5.33
N GLU A 83 -7.96 0.95 -4.94
CA GLU A 83 -9.22 1.01 -5.70
C GLU A 83 -9.71 2.46 -5.84
N LYS A 84 -9.60 3.27 -4.77
CA LYS A 84 -9.94 4.69 -4.82
C LYS A 84 -8.98 5.50 -5.68
N ALA A 85 -7.68 5.19 -5.63
CA ALA A 85 -6.67 5.84 -6.45
C ALA A 85 -6.87 5.54 -7.94
N GLN A 86 -7.26 4.31 -8.29
CA GLN A 86 -7.65 3.94 -9.65
C GLN A 86 -8.88 4.72 -10.14
N GLN A 87 -9.90 4.89 -9.29
CA GLN A 87 -11.07 5.69 -9.63
C GLN A 87 -10.73 7.18 -9.83
N ALA A 88 -9.82 7.72 -9.02
CA ALA A 88 -9.37 9.10 -9.10
C ALA A 88 -8.39 9.38 -10.26
N SER A 89 -7.76 8.34 -10.82
CA SER A 89 -6.80 8.44 -11.94
C SER A 89 -7.44 8.19 -13.31
N ARG A 90 -8.77 8.05 -13.36
CA ARG A 90 -9.55 7.87 -14.60
C ARG A 90 -9.95 9.20 -15.20
#